data_AF-A0A966UMS2-F1
#
_entry.id   AF-A0A966UMS2-F1
#
_cell.length_a   1.000
_cell.length_b   1.000
_cell.length_c   1.000
_cell.angle_alpha   90.00
_cell.angle_beta   90.00
_cell.angle_gamma   90.00
#
_symmetry.space_group_name_H-M   'P 1'
#
loop_
_entity.id
_entity.type
_entity.pdbx_description
1 polymer ?
#
loop_
_entity_poly.entity_id
_entity_poly.type
_entity_poly.pdbx_seq_one_letter_code
_entity_poly.pdbx_strand_id
1 'polypeptide(L)'
;MNGAAMIADTTTTIAWVILLISVLGWIIYGLGNLRSSKREVGAEIKLAANRKPYYDDERLEGEKIQRTQLIGLACLAVTTIALPLYWILEPGRMVGAEKEFQHQFEDWGTGLFATTADGGYNCAGCHGGMKGGGGVASYAISDPKTGQVKQVNWKAPAINTVFYRYSEEEVRFILEYGRPFSPMSAWGLVGGGPMNEQQIQTVIEYVKSIQIPRDENGRLPVEKQNEIQAEAERLVKAGTYSSIGEALFNLDLGSGNYSCARCHTKGWSYGEPEITGGGALGPNLTGGSTVRQFPQRDAMIEFIKGGSEFGKKYGEQGQGSGRMPAFGLMLSDDQIGAIIDYVRGL
;
A
#
# COMPACT_ATOMS: atom_id res chain seq x y z
N MET A 1 20.68 -10.18 21.96
CA MET A 1 20.17 -8.98 22.67
C MET A 1 20.12 -7.85 21.66
N ASN A 2 18.92 -7.39 21.32
CA ASN A 2 18.67 -6.52 20.16
C ASN A 2 19.18 -5.09 20.40
N GLY A 3 20.05 -4.60 19.50
CA GLY A 3 20.65 -3.26 19.58
C GLY A 3 19.65 -2.11 19.56
N ALA A 4 18.42 -2.32 19.06
CA ALA A 4 17.35 -1.31 19.09
C ALA A 4 16.83 -1.03 20.52
N ALA A 5 16.75 -2.05 21.37
CA ALA A 5 16.37 -1.88 22.78
C ALA A 5 17.47 -1.14 23.56
N MET A 6 18.74 -1.41 23.24
CA MET A 6 19.88 -0.68 23.82
C MET A 6 19.86 0.79 23.40
N ILE A 7 19.51 1.15 22.16
CA ILE A 7 19.49 2.54 21.69
C ILE A 7 18.34 3.35 22.30
N ALA A 8 17.14 2.79 22.38
CA ALA A 8 16.00 3.44 23.04
C ALA A 8 16.24 3.62 24.54
N ASP A 9 16.87 2.64 25.19
CA ASP A 9 17.33 2.77 26.59
C ASP A 9 18.44 3.83 26.74
N THR A 10 19.34 3.93 25.76
CA THR A 10 20.43 4.92 25.77
C THR A 10 19.91 6.35 25.64
N THR A 11 18.98 6.62 24.72
CA THR A 11 18.42 7.99 24.55
C THR A 11 17.62 8.43 25.78
N THR A 12 16.83 7.52 26.35
CA THR A 12 16.04 7.78 27.56
C THR A 12 16.97 8.00 28.78
N THR A 13 18.03 7.20 28.90
CA THR A 13 19.05 7.34 29.96
C THR A 13 19.82 8.66 29.85
N ILE A 14 20.24 9.06 28.64
CA ILE A 14 20.91 10.36 28.41
C ILE A 14 19.98 11.52 28.80
N ALA A 15 18.70 11.45 28.42
CA ALA A 15 17.72 12.48 28.77
C ALA A 15 17.55 12.61 30.29
N TRP A 16 17.48 11.49 31.03
CA TRP A 16 17.42 11.49 32.49
C TRP A 16 18.68 12.06 33.14
N VAL A 17 19.88 11.74 32.63
CA VAL A 17 21.14 12.29 33.15
C VAL A 17 21.21 13.81 32.97
N ILE A 18 20.83 14.31 31.79
CA ILE A 18 20.80 15.77 31.51
C ILE A 18 19.79 16.47 32.42
N LEU A 19 18.60 15.89 32.61
CA LEU A 19 17.58 16.43 33.51
C LEU A 19 18.10 16.49 34.95
N LEU A 20 18.74 15.43 35.43
CA LEU A 20 19.25 15.34 36.79
C LEU A 20 20.32 16.40 37.04
N ILE A 21 21.28 16.55 36.12
CA ILE A 21 22.32 17.59 36.20
C ILE A 21 21.69 19.00 36.19
N SER A 22 20.72 19.24 35.32
CA SER A 22 20.05 20.55 35.20
C SER A 22 19.27 20.90 36.48
N VAL A 23 18.53 19.95 37.04
CA VAL A 23 17.79 20.12 38.29
C VAL A 23 18.76 20.32 39.46
N LEU A 24 19.85 19.55 39.54
CA LEU A 24 20.85 19.71 40.59
C LEU A 24 21.52 21.10 40.52
N GLY A 25 21.87 21.54 39.31
CA GLY A 25 22.42 22.88 39.07
C GLY A 25 21.44 23.98 39.48
N TRP A 26 20.15 23.83 39.17
CA TRP A 26 19.11 24.76 39.59
C TRP A 26 18.93 24.80 41.11
N ILE A 27 18.95 23.64 41.78
CA ILE A 27 18.89 23.55 43.24
C ILE A 27 20.10 24.22 43.89
N ILE A 28 21.31 23.94 43.41
CA ILE A 28 22.55 24.54 43.92
C ILE A 28 22.53 26.07 43.73
N TYR A 29 22.11 26.53 42.55
CA TYR A 29 21.93 27.95 42.26
C TYR A 29 20.90 28.59 43.20
N GLY A 30 19.74 27.96 43.38
CA GLY A 30 18.68 28.40 44.29
C GLY A 30 19.15 28.49 45.74
N LEU A 31 19.87 27.47 46.24
CA LEU A 31 20.45 27.47 47.58
C LEU A 31 21.54 28.54 47.75
N GLY A 32 22.38 28.76 46.73
CA GLY A 32 23.36 29.84 46.71
C GLY A 32 22.70 31.22 46.77
N ASN A 33 21.62 31.42 46.01
CA ASN A 33 20.85 32.67 46.00
C ASN A 33 20.13 32.92 47.34
N LEU A 34 19.53 31.88 47.92
CA LEU A 34 18.92 31.94 49.27
C LEU A 34 19.95 32.27 50.36
N ARG A 35 21.17 31.76 50.24
CA ARG A 35 22.26 32.04 51.19
C ARG A 35 22.79 33.47 51.04
N SER A 36 22.93 33.95 49.80
CA SER A 36 23.32 35.35 49.53
C SER A 36 22.26 36.37 49.95
N SER A 37 20.96 36.01 49.88
CA SER A 37 19.86 36.86 50.34
C SER A 37 19.87 37.17 51.85
N LYS A 38 20.66 36.43 52.66
CA LYS A 38 20.74 36.62 54.11
C LYS A 38 21.88 37.53 54.57
N ARG A 39 22.73 38.06 53.66
CA ARG A 39 23.69 39.11 54.00
C ARG A 39 22.95 40.45 54.03
N GLU A 40 22.65 40.89 55.25
CA GLU A 40 22.29 42.26 55.67
C GLU A 40 21.28 43.00 54.77
N VAL A 41 20.00 42.78 55.04
CA VAL A 41 18.92 43.66 54.59
C VAL A 41 19.08 45.01 55.32
N GLY A 42 19.75 45.99 54.69
CA GLY A 42 19.76 47.38 55.15
C GLY A 42 21.08 48.18 55.06
N ALA A 43 22.21 47.61 54.63
CA ALA A 43 23.53 48.28 54.76
C ALA A 43 24.12 48.90 53.47
N GLU A 44 23.35 49.08 52.41
CA GLU A 44 23.88 49.72 51.20
C GLU A 44 22.78 50.40 50.39
N ILE A 45 22.69 51.73 50.53
CA ILE A 45 22.07 52.58 49.51
C ILE A 45 22.95 52.47 48.27
N LYS A 46 22.83 51.35 47.54
CA LYS A 46 23.34 51.24 46.18
C LYS A 46 22.45 52.14 45.34
N LEU A 47 23.06 53.09 44.63
CA LEU A 47 22.40 53.81 43.54
C LEU A 47 21.50 52.85 42.76
N ALA A 48 20.24 53.26 42.53
CA ALA A 48 19.30 52.51 41.71
C ALA A 48 20.03 52.01 40.45
N ALA A 49 19.80 50.76 40.04
CA ALA A 49 20.64 50.12 39.02
C ALA A 49 20.73 50.91 37.70
N ASN A 50 19.74 51.74 37.41
CA ASN A 50 19.68 52.67 36.28
C ASN A 50 20.47 53.99 36.45
N ARG A 51 20.96 54.31 37.66
CA ARG A 51 21.76 55.50 37.97
C ARG A 51 23.23 55.21 38.21
N LYS A 52 23.64 53.94 38.16
CA LYS A 52 25.07 53.59 38.18
C LYS A 52 25.68 54.03 36.84
N PRO A 53 26.85 54.69 36.83
CA PRO A 53 27.59 54.93 35.60
C PRO A 53 27.73 53.60 34.85
N TYR A 54 27.37 53.60 33.57
CA TYR A 54 27.60 52.43 32.73
C TYR A 54 29.10 52.22 32.54
N TYR A 55 29.49 51.12 31.91
CA TYR A 55 30.90 50.92 31.57
C TYR A 55 31.41 52.09 30.72
N ASP A 56 32.63 52.50 31.00
CA ASP A 56 33.44 53.42 30.22
C ASP A 56 33.75 52.84 28.84
N ASP A 57 33.99 53.72 27.86
CA ASP A 57 34.18 53.34 26.45
C ASP A 57 35.32 52.33 26.28
N GLU A 58 36.41 52.47 27.03
CA GLU A 58 37.55 51.55 27.00
C GLU A 58 37.19 50.12 27.43
N ARG A 59 36.26 49.99 28.39
CA ARG A 59 35.77 48.68 28.85
C ARG A 59 34.67 48.12 27.96
N LEU A 60 33.85 48.98 27.35
CA LEU A 60 32.86 48.60 26.35
C LEU A 60 33.54 48.02 25.11
N GLU A 61 34.52 48.74 24.56
CA GLU A 61 35.29 48.38 23.36
C GLU A 61 36.40 47.35 23.63
N GLY A 62 36.73 47.08 24.90
CA GLY A 62 37.70 46.07 25.31
C GLY A 62 37.06 44.78 25.82
N GLU A 63 37.06 44.61 27.14
CA GLU A 63 36.67 43.35 27.78
C GLU A 63 35.23 42.90 27.45
N LYS A 64 34.30 43.85 27.36
CA LYS A 64 32.88 43.52 27.20
C LYS A 64 32.56 43.08 25.77
N ILE A 65 33.05 43.78 24.76
CA ILE A 65 32.85 43.37 23.36
C ILE A 65 33.57 42.06 23.07
N GLN A 66 34.80 41.86 23.56
CA GLN A 66 35.54 40.61 23.39
C GLN A 66 34.79 39.40 23.98
N ARG A 67 34.25 39.54 25.20
CA ARG A 67 33.42 38.48 25.81
C ARG A 67 32.16 38.19 25.00
N THR A 68 31.50 39.23 24.50
CA THR A 68 30.27 39.08 23.71
C THR A 68 30.55 38.45 22.34
N GLN A 69 31.66 38.83 21.69
CA GLN A 69 32.13 38.23 20.45
C GLN A 69 32.55 36.77 20.64
N LEU A 70 33.17 36.42 21.75
CA LEU A 70 33.50 35.03 22.08
C LEU A 70 32.24 34.16 22.20
N ILE A 71 31.18 34.68 22.82
CA ILE A 71 29.88 34.00 22.87
C ILE A 71 29.29 33.86 21.46
N GLY A 72 29.34 34.92 20.65
CA GLY A 72 28.92 34.87 19.25
C GLY A 72 29.66 33.81 18.43
N LEU A 73 30.99 33.73 18.59
CA LEU A 73 31.82 32.72 17.95
C LEU A 73 31.49 31.30 18.43
N ALA A 74 31.23 31.13 19.73
CA ALA A 74 30.80 29.84 20.28
C ALA A 74 29.46 29.39 19.70
N CYS A 75 28.46 30.28 19.63
CA CYS A 75 27.18 29.99 18.99
C CYS A 75 27.36 29.66 17.49
N LEU A 76 28.21 30.39 16.78
CA LEU A 76 28.52 30.12 15.37
C LEU A 76 29.22 28.78 15.20
N ALA A 77 30.16 28.42 16.07
CA ALA A 77 30.83 27.13 16.04
C ALA A 77 29.83 25.98 16.28
N VAL A 78 28.93 26.15 17.25
CA VAL A 78 27.86 25.18 17.54
C VAL A 78 26.96 24.98 16.32
N THR A 79 26.43 26.05 15.70
CA THR A 79 25.56 25.91 14.53
C THR A 79 26.30 25.34 13.32
N THR A 80 27.55 25.76 13.11
CA THR A 80 28.41 25.29 12.01
C THR A 80 28.75 23.80 12.12
N ILE A 81 28.82 23.25 13.33
CA ILE A 81 29.10 21.81 13.54
C ILE A 81 27.79 21.01 13.65
N ALA A 82 26.80 21.51 14.39
CA ALA A 82 25.56 20.80 14.66
C ALA A 82 24.70 20.61 13.40
N LEU A 83 24.62 21.62 12.51
CA LEU A 83 23.80 21.52 11.29
C LEU A 83 24.34 20.44 10.32
N PRO A 84 25.65 20.40 9.97
CA PRO A 84 26.18 19.32 9.16
C PRO A 84 26.01 17.95 9.79
N LEU A 85 26.21 17.81 11.11
CA LEU A 85 26.00 16.54 11.81
C LEU A 85 24.53 16.10 11.78
N TYR A 86 23.59 17.04 11.96
CA TYR A 86 22.16 16.79 11.85
C TYR A 86 21.79 16.31 10.43
N TRP A 87 22.34 16.94 9.39
CA TRP A 87 22.13 16.53 7.99
C TRP A 87 22.73 15.17 7.65
N ILE A 88 23.91 14.82 8.19
CA ILE A 88 24.52 13.49 7.98
C ILE A 88 23.62 12.38 8.53
N LEU A 89 22.89 12.65 9.61
CA LEU A 89 21.97 11.69 10.25
C LEU A 89 20.54 11.74 9.69
N GLU A 90 20.22 12.74 8.86
CA GLU A 90 18.88 12.93 8.27
C GLU A 90 18.41 11.72 7.44
N PRO A 91 19.25 11.06 6.60
CA PRO A 91 18.80 9.90 5.81
C PRO A 91 18.24 8.77 6.67
N GLY A 92 18.88 8.46 7.81
CA GLY A 92 18.39 7.43 8.73
C GLY A 92 17.06 7.80 9.38
N ARG A 93 16.85 9.09 9.67
CA ARG A 93 15.59 9.61 10.22
C ARG A 93 14.46 9.60 9.19
N MET A 94 14.76 9.94 7.93
CA MET A 94 13.80 9.84 6.82
C MET A 94 13.32 8.39 6.62
N VAL A 95 14.25 7.42 6.62
CA VAL A 95 13.90 5.99 6.54
C VAL A 95 13.08 5.53 7.75
N GLY A 96 13.39 6.03 8.95
CA GLY A 96 12.60 5.74 10.15
C GLY A 96 11.18 6.30 10.06
N ALA A 97 11.04 7.54 9.59
CA ALA A 97 9.74 8.18 9.40
C ALA A 97 8.89 7.47 8.34
N GLU A 98 9.49 7.06 7.21
CA GLU A 98 8.81 6.30 6.17
C GLU A 98 8.23 4.98 6.70
N LYS A 99 9.01 4.23 7.48
CA LYS A 99 8.55 2.98 8.12
C LYS A 99 7.41 3.20 9.10
N GLU A 100 7.52 4.24 9.92
CA GLU A 100 6.48 4.59 10.89
C GLU A 100 5.19 5.02 10.19
N PHE A 101 5.28 5.82 9.12
CA PHE A 101 4.12 6.15 8.30
C PHE A 101 3.52 4.89 7.70
N GLN A 102 4.32 4.01 7.09
CA GLN A 102 3.79 2.76 6.54
C GLN A 102 3.02 1.94 7.58
N HIS A 103 3.56 1.78 8.79
CA HIS A 103 2.88 1.09 9.89
C HIS A 103 1.56 1.76 10.28
N GLN A 104 1.53 3.09 10.39
CA GLN A 104 0.29 3.82 10.72
C GLN A 104 -0.77 3.67 9.62
N PHE A 105 -0.36 3.70 8.35
CA PHE A 105 -1.28 3.49 7.23
C PHE A 105 -1.81 2.05 7.19
N GLU A 106 -0.97 1.05 7.50
CA GLU A 106 -1.40 -0.35 7.63
C GLU A 106 -2.40 -0.52 8.79
N ASP A 107 -2.17 0.11 9.94
CA ASP A 107 -3.07 0.06 11.09
C ASP A 107 -4.43 0.72 10.80
N TRP A 108 -4.42 1.93 10.25
CA TRP A 108 -5.66 2.60 9.85
C TRP A 108 -6.38 1.84 8.73
N GLY A 109 -5.63 1.27 7.81
CA GLY A 109 -6.15 0.50 6.69
C GLY A 109 -6.81 -0.79 7.13
N THR A 110 -6.28 -1.42 8.21
CA THR A 110 -6.91 -2.56 8.87
C THR A 110 -8.35 -2.22 9.29
N GLY A 111 -8.54 -1.06 9.93
CA GLY A 111 -9.87 -0.60 10.34
C GLY A 111 -10.81 -0.34 9.18
N LEU A 112 -10.33 0.30 8.10
CA LEU A 112 -11.13 0.56 6.90
C LEU A 112 -11.51 -0.73 6.16
N PHE A 113 -10.57 -1.68 6.08
CA PHE A 113 -10.72 -2.94 5.36
C PHE A 113 -11.61 -3.96 6.09
N ALA A 114 -11.72 -3.85 7.42
CA ALA A 114 -12.45 -4.77 8.27
C ALA A 114 -13.94 -4.92 7.90
N THR A 115 -14.58 -5.92 8.49
CA THR A 115 -16.01 -6.16 8.26
C THR A 115 -16.86 -5.01 8.81
N THR A 116 -18.09 -4.85 8.32
CA THR A 116 -19.01 -3.86 8.91
C THR A 116 -19.32 -4.14 10.39
N ALA A 117 -19.26 -5.40 10.81
CA ALA A 117 -19.41 -5.77 12.22
C ALA A 117 -18.30 -5.17 13.10
N ASP A 118 -17.10 -4.98 12.54
CA ASP A 118 -15.94 -4.38 13.21
C ASP A 118 -15.82 -2.86 12.94
N GLY A 119 -16.84 -2.24 12.33
CA GLY A 119 -16.86 -0.81 12.00
C GLY A 119 -16.13 -0.43 10.69
N GLY A 120 -15.70 -1.42 9.91
CA GLY A 120 -15.07 -1.20 8.60
C GLY A 120 -16.04 -1.15 7.43
N TYR A 121 -15.50 -1.00 6.21
CA TYR A 121 -16.26 -0.90 4.97
C TYR A 121 -16.55 -2.25 4.29
N ASN A 122 -16.34 -3.36 5.02
CA ASN A 122 -16.67 -4.72 4.59
C ASN A 122 -15.84 -5.29 3.44
N CYS A 123 -14.66 -4.73 3.16
CA CYS A 123 -13.75 -5.29 2.16
C CYS A 123 -13.38 -6.74 2.53
N ALA A 124 -13.07 -6.98 3.80
CA ALA A 124 -12.81 -8.31 4.36
C ALA A 124 -14.02 -9.25 4.24
N GLY A 125 -15.25 -8.75 4.40
CA GLY A 125 -16.46 -9.57 4.29
C GLY A 125 -16.63 -10.17 2.90
N CYS A 126 -16.33 -9.39 1.85
CA CYS A 126 -16.39 -9.87 0.47
C CYS A 126 -15.13 -10.63 0.05
N HIS A 127 -13.93 -10.12 0.36
CA HIS A 127 -12.67 -10.61 -0.20
C HIS A 127 -11.99 -11.73 0.61
N GLY A 128 -12.71 -12.42 1.51
CA GLY A 128 -12.19 -13.60 2.20
C GLY A 128 -11.40 -13.28 3.47
N GLY A 129 -11.92 -12.37 4.29
CA GLY A 129 -11.36 -11.94 5.56
C GLY A 129 -10.19 -10.98 5.41
N MET A 130 -9.53 -10.68 6.54
CA MET A 130 -8.43 -9.71 6.62
C MET A 130 -7.24 -10.06 5.71
N LYS A 131 -7.06 -11.33 5.34
CA LYS A 131 -5.99 -11.78 4.44
C LYS A 131 -6.34 -11.68 2.95
N GLY A 132 -7.54 -11.24 2.59
CA GLY A 132 -7.91 -11.01 1.19
C GLY A 132 -7.80 -12.26 0.29
N GLY A 133 -8.05 -13.45 0.82
CA GLY A 133 -7.82 -14.74 0.15
C GLY A 133 -8.85 -15.13 -0.92
N GLY A 134 -9.86 -14.29 -1.15
CA GLY A 134 -11.01 -14.57 -2.00
C GLY A 134 -12.19 -15.05 -1.17
N GLY A 135 -13.39 -14.59 -1.53
CA GLY A 135 -14.60 -14.87 -0.77
C GLY A 135 -15.83 -14.90 -1.67
N VAL A 136 -16.98 -14.67 -1.06
CA VAL A 136 -18.29 -14.68 -1.72
C VAL A 136 -19.09 -13.46 -1.25
N ALA A 137 -19.80 -12.83 -2.17
CA ALA A 137 -20.71 -11.72 -1.89
C ALA A 137 -22.09 -11.99 -2.49
N SER A 138 -23.16 -11.75 -1.72
CA SER A 138 -24.53 -11.81 -2.26
C SER A 138 -24.75 -10.63 -3.20
N TYR A 139 -25.34 -10.89 -4.37
CA TYR A 139 -25.57 -9.86 -5.38
C TYR A 139 -26.88 -10.09 -6.14
N ALA A 140 -27.62 -9.01 -6.35
CA ALA A 140 -28.86 -9.03 -7.10
C ALA A 140 -28.56 -8.82 -8.59
N ILE A 141 -28.89 -9.80 -9.42
CA ILE A 141 -28.80 -9.71 -10.87
C ILE A 141 -30.20 -9.53 -11.43
N SER A 142 -30.37 -8.53 -12.30
CA SER A 142 -31.59 -8.32 -13.06
C SER A 142 -31.45 -8.93 -14.44
N ASP A 143 -32.40 -9.76 -14.85
CA ASP A 143 -32.49 -10.26 -16.22
C ASP A 143 -33.07 -9.14 -17.12
N PRO A 144 -32.30 -8.63 -18.09
CA PRO A 144 -32.76 -7.56 -18.97
C PRO A 144 -33.92 -7.98 -19.90
N LYS A 145 -34.16 -9.28 -20.11
CA LYS A 145 -35.24 -9.77 -20.98
C LYS A 145 -36.57 -9.90 -20.25
N THR A 146 -36.53 -10.37 -19.00
CA THR A 146 -37.73 -10.68 -18.22
C THR A 146 -38.00 -9.65 -17.12
N GLY A 147 -37.03 -8.81 -16.77
CA GLY A 147 -37.09 -7.88 -15.65
C GLY A 147 -37.03 -8.55 -14.27
N GLN A 148 -36.84 -9.87 -14.22
CA GLN A 148 -36.77 -10.59 -12.95
C GLN A 148 -35.44 -10.33 -12.25
N VAL A 149 -35.51 -10.11 -10.94
CA VAL A 149 -34.33 -9.95 -10.09
C VAL A 149 -34.09 -11.23 -9.31
N LYS A 150 -32.88 -11.77 -9.43
CA LYS A 150 -32.43 -12.98 -8.74
C LYS A 150 -31.24 -12.66 -7.86
N GLN A 151 -31.21 -13.22 -6.65
CA GLN A 151 -30.04 -13.19 -5.78
C GLN A 151 -29.09 -14.31 -6.15
N VAL A 152 -27.80 -13.99 -6.27
CA VAL A 152 -26.74 -14.95 -6.56
C VAL A 152 -25.57 -14.79 -5.59
N ASN A 153 -24.79 -15.86 -5.46
CA ASN A 153 -23.55 -15.87 -4.70
C ASN A 153 -22.38 -15.59 -5.65
N TRP A 154 -21.87 -14.37 -5.60
CA TRP A 154 -20.77 -13.92 -6.46
C TRP A 154 -19.42 -14.25 -5.86
N LYS A 155 -18.55 -14.90 -6.63
CA LYS A 155 -17.15 -15.19 -6.33
C LYS A 155 -16.33 -13.89 -6.32
N ALA A 156 -16.05 -13.37 -5.14
CA ALA A 156 -15.21 -12.20 -4.95
C ALA A 156 -13.74 -12.62 -4.97
N PRO A 157 -12.92 -12.07 -5.90
CA PRO A 157 -11.57 -12.58 -6.14
C PRO A 157 -10.65 -12.34 -4.94
N ALA A 158 -9.63 -13.19 -4.83
CA ALA A 158 -8.49 -12.91 -3.97
C ALA A 158 -7.81 -11.60 -4.38
N ILE A 159 -7.50 -10.76 -3.39
CA ILE A 159 -6.84 -9.46 -3.58
C ILE A 159 -5.42 -9.46 -3.02
N ASN A 160 -5.02 -10.50 -2.29
CA ASN A 160 -3.65 -10.73 -1.84
C ASN A 160 -2.66 -11.03 -2.98
N THR A 161 -3.09 -10.96 -4.23
CA THR A 161 -2.20 -10.96 -5.41
C THR A 161 -2.61 -9.87 -6.42
N VAL A 162 -3.38 -8.85 -6.01
CA VAL A 162 -3.91 -7.85 -6.94
C VAL A 162 -2.78 -7.08 -7.63
N PHE A 163 -1.70 -6.77 -6.91
CA PHE A 163 -0.57 -5.98 -7.43
C PHE A 163 0.38 -6.79 -8.33
N TYR A 164 0.11 -8.08 -8.55
CA TYR A 164 0.77 -8.84 -9.60
C TYR A 164 0.18 -8.57 -10.99
N ARG A 165 -1.02 -8.00 -11.02
CA ARG A 165 -1.89 -7.91 -12.20
C ARG A 165 -2.26 -6.47 -12.56
N TYR A 166 -2.24 -5.60 -11.56
CA TYR A 166 -2.61 -4.20 -11.66
C TYR A 166 -1.55 -3.32 -10.99
N SER A 167 -1.34 -2.16 -11.57
CA SER A 167 -0.65 -1.02 -10.95
C SER A 167 -1.46 -0.45 -9.78
N GLU A 168 -0.80 0.39 -8.98
CA GLU A 168 -1.49 1.10 -7.90
C GLU A 168 -2.61 2.01 -8.43
N GLU A 169 -2.35 2.68 -9.54
CA GLU A 169 -3.30 3.60 -10.18
C GLU A 169 -4.54 2.85 -10.69
N GLU A 170 -4.36 1.65 -11.25
CA GLU A 170 -5.49 0.80 -11.66
C GLU A 170 -6.29 0.29 -10.46
N VAL A 171 -5.63 -0.10 -9.37
CA VAL A 171 -6.32 -0.48 -8.13
C VAL A 171 -7.07 0.70 -7.54
N ARG A 172 -6.47 1.89 -7.53
CA ARG A 172 -7.14 3.13 -7.11
C ARG A 172 -8.37 3.39 -7.95
N PHE A 173 -8.27 3.31 -9.27
CA PHE A 173 -9.40 3.49 -10.17
C PHE A 173 -10.55 2.52 -9.85
N ILE A 174 -10.23 1.25 -9.58
CA ILE A 174 -11.22 0.24 -9.19
C ILE A 174 -11.86 0.56 -7.84
N LEU A 175 -11.10 1.06 -6.87
CA LEU A 175 -11.66 1.45 -5.57
C LEU A 175 -12.51 2.71 -5.69
N GLU A 176 -12.08 3.68 -6.50
CA GLU A 176 -12.79 4.94 -6.69
C GLU A 176 -14.12 4.73 -7.40
N TYR A 177 -14.13 3.99 -8.52
CA TYR A 177 -15.30 3.87 -9.39
C TYR A 177 -16.02 2.52 -9.32
N GLY A 178 -15.46 1.56 -8.59
CA GLY A 178 -15.97 0.20 -8.52
C GLY A 178 -15.74 -0.58 -9.82
N ARG A 179 -16.40 -1.74 -9.92
CA ARG A 179 -16.50 -2.53 -11.16
C ARG A 179 -17.97 -2.74 -11.51
N PRO A 180 -18.45 -2.09 -12.58
CA PRO A 180 -19.81 -2.30 -13.09
C PRO A 180 -20.10 -3.78 -13.33
N PHE A 181 -21.37 -4.17 -13.17
CA PHE A 181 -21.85 -5.54 -13.32
C PHE A 181 -21.23 -6.54 -12.32
N SER A 182 -20.78 -6.04 -11.17
CA SER A 182 -20.29 -6.85 -10.07
C SER A 182 -20.74 -6.26 -8.72
N PRO A 183 -20.58 -6.99 -7.60
CA PRO A 183 -20.86 -6.48 -6.27
C PRO A 183 -19.85 -5.41 -5.80
N MET A 184 -18.77 -5.16 -6.55
CA MET A 184 -17.75 -4.18 -6.19
C MET A 184 -18.24 -2.76 -6.56
N SER A 185 -18.88 -2.09 -5.61
CA SER A 185 -19.31 -0.69 -5.74
C SER A 185 -18.13 0.29 -5.73
N ALA A 186 -18.42 1.54 -6.09
CA ALA A 186 -17.50 2.66 -5.90
C ALA A 186 -17.33 2.94 -4.39
N TRP A 187 -16.09 3.12 -3.95
CA TRP A 187 -15.73 3.50 -2.59
C TRP A 187 -15.20 4.92 -2.49
N GLY A 188 -14.57 5.45 -3.54
CA GLY A 188 -14.05 6.82 -3.54
C GLY A 188 -15.15 7.87 -3.74
N LEU A 189 -15.02 9.02 -3.08
CA LEU A 189 -15.93 10.17 -3.23
C LEU A 189 -16.15 10.56 -4.70
N VAL A 190 -15.09 10.50 -5.52
CA VAL A 190 -15.14 10.83 -6.95
C VAL A 190 -16.04 9.89 -7.77
N GLY A 191 -16.20 8.64 -7.33
CA GLY A 191 -17.14 7.67 -7.91
C GLY A 191 -18.48 7.58 -7.18
N GLY A 192 -18.72 8.46 -6.20
CA GLY A 192 -19.94 8.48 -5.38
C GLY A 192 -19.91 7.56 -4.15
N GLY A 193 -18.75 7.01 -3.80
CA GLY A 193 -18.54 6.23 -2.58
C GLY A 193 -18.22 7.09 -1.34
N PRO A 194 -18.08 6.48 -0.16
CA PRO A 194 -17.94 7.20 1.12
C PRO A 194 -16.52 7.62 1.51
N MET A 195 -15.47 7.17 0.80
CA MET A 195 -14.07 7.35 1.19
C MET A 195 -13.39 8.51 0.47
N ASN A 196 -12.66 9.33 1.21
CA ASN A 196 -11.79 10.35 0.63
C ASN A 196 -10.48 9.76 0.08
N GLU A 197 -9.70 10.59 -0.62
CA GLU A 197 -8.45 10.18 -1.26
C GLU A 197 -7.44 9.55 -0.28
N GLN A 198 -7.32 10.09 0.93
CA GLN A 198 -6.43 9.56 1.96
C GLN A 198 -6.90 8.17 2.41
N GLN A 199 -8.19 7.97 2.68
CA GLN A 199 -8.74 6.68 3.07
C GLN A 199 -8.55 5.62 1.96
N ILE A 200 -8.69 6.00 0.70
CA ILE A 200 -8.38 5.12 -0.44
C ILE A 200 -6.89 4.74 -0.44
N GLN A 201 -5.97 5.70 -0.24
CA GLN A 201 -4.55 5.39 -0.07
C GLN A 201 -4.31 4.41 1.08
N THR A 202 -4.91 4.66 2.23
CA THR A 202 -4.77 3.82 3.42
C THR A 202 -5.23 2.38 3.16
N VAL A 203 -6.35 2.18 2.45
CA VAL A 203 -6.78 0.84 2.04
C VAL A 203 -5.78 0.21 1.06
N ILE A 204 -5.24 0.98 0.12
CA ILE A 204 -4.22 0.49 -0.83
C ILE A 204 -2.97 0.01 -0.08
N GLU A 205 -2.47 0.78 0.89
CA GLU A 205 -1.30 0.38 1.71
C GLU A 205 -1.57 -0.91 2.50
N TYR A 206 -2.76 -1.03 3.09
CA TYR A 206 -3.15 -2.29 3.73
C TYR A 206 -3.23 -3.46 2.73
N VAL A 207 -3.77 -3.24 1.53
CA VAL A 207 -3.81 -4.30 0.50
C VAL A 207 -2.40 -4.70 0.06
N LYS A 208 -1.44 -3.77 0.04
CA LYS A 208 -0.02 -4.07 -0.23
C LYS A 208 0.58 -4.94 0.88
N SER A 209 0.27 -4.66 2.15
CA SER A 209 0.83 -5.41 3.29
C SER A 209 0.35 -6.86 3.36
N ILE A 210 -0.85 -7.16 2.82
CA ILE A 210 -1.40 -8.52 2.77
C ILE A 210 -1.04 -9.30 1.48
N GLN A 211 -0.23 -8.73 0.57
CA GLN A 211 0.15 -9.46 -0.64
C GLN A 211 0.94 -10.72 -0.33
N ILE A 212 0.73 -11.78 -1.12
CA ILE A 212 1.63 -12.92 -1.15
C ILE A 212 3.02 -12.41 -1.54
N PRO A 213 4.08 -12.74 -0.79
CA PRO A 213 5.45 -12.35 -1.14
C PRO A 213 5.85 -12.85 -2.53
N ARG A 214 6.55 -12.00 -3.28
CA ARG A 214 7.10 -12.35 -4.58
C ARG A 214 8.32 -13.25 -4.42
N ASP A 215 8.61 -14.05 -5.45
CA ASP A 215 9.89 -14.75 -5.57
C ASP A 215 11.03 -13.79 -5.94
N GLU A 216 12.24 -14.33 -6.10
CA GLU A 216 13.45 -13.58 -6.48
C GLU A 216 13.33 -12.84 -7.83
N ASN A 217 12.42 -13.28 -8.70
CA ASN A 217 12.17 -12.70 -10.03
C ASN A 217 10.97 -11.75 -10.03
N GLY A 218 10.39 -11.45 -8.86
CA GLY A 218 9.20 -10.61 -8.75
C GLY A 218 7.90 -11.29 -9.18
N ARG A 219 7.91 -12.61 -9.37
CA ARG A 219 6.77 -13.43 -9.81
C ARG A 219 6.07 -14.06 -8.61
N LEU A 220 4.89 -14.62 -8.85
CA LEU A 220 4.17 -15.43 -7.88
C LEU A 220 5.04 -16.66 -7.54
N PRO A 221 5.19 -17.03 -6.26
CA PRO A 221 6.03 -18.16 -5.87
C PRO A 221 5.73 -19.43 -6.66
N VAL A 222 6.79 -20.18 -6.98
CA VAL A 222 6.70 -21.41 -7.78
C VAL A 222 5.76 -22.43 -7.13
N GLU A 223 5.69 -22.49 -5.80
CA GLU A 223 4.78 -23.35 -5.07
C GLU A 223 3.31 -23.02 -5.39
N LYS A 224 2.99 -21.72 -5.55
CA LYS A 224 1.66 -21.26 -5.93
C LYS A 224 1.36 -21.51 -7.41
N GLN A 225 2.34 -21.37 -8.29
CA GLN A 225 2.20 -21.78 -9.69
C GLN A 225 1.96 -23.29 -9.82
N ASN A 226 2.65 -24.09 -9.02
CA ASN A 226 2.46 -25.55 -8.96
C ASN A 226 1.08 -25.92 -8.40
N GLU A 227 0.57 -25.18 -7.41
CA GLU A 227 -0.81 -25.36 -6.90
C GLU A 227 -1.85 -25.11 -8.01
N ILE A 228 -1.68 -24.04 -8.79
CA ILE A 228 -2.53 -23.73 -9.95
C ILE A 228 -2.49 -24.87 -10.98
N GLN A 229 -1.29 -25.36 -11.29
CA GLN A 229 -1.09 -26.46 -12.25
C GLN A 229 -1.74 -27.76 -11.77
N ALA A 230 -1.49 -28.14 -10.51
CA ALA A 230 -2.00 -29.36 -9.92
C ALA A 230 -3.53 -29.37 -9.86
N GLU A 231 -4.16 -28.23 -9.57
CA GLU A 231 -5.61 -28.13 -9.58
C GLU A 231 -6.20 -28.27 -10.99
N ALA A 232 -5.56 -27.67 -12.01
CA ALA A 232 -5.95 -27.85 -13.40
C ALA A 232 -5.85 -29.32 -13.83
N GLU A 233 -4.75 -30.00 -13.49
CA GLU A 233 -4.55 -31.43 -13.76
C GLU A 233 -5.58 -32.30 -13.03
N ARG A 234 -5.91 -31.97 -11.78
CA ARG A 234 -6.94 -32.67 -11.01
C ARG A 234 -8.30 -32.56 -11.68
N LEU A 235 -8.68 -31.38 -12.17
CA LEU A 235 -9.95 -31.12 -12.85
C LEU A 235 -10.05 -31.88 -14.17
N VAL A 236 -8.96 -31.96 -14.95
CA VAL A 236 -8.90 -32.77 -16.17
C VAL A 236 -9.02 -34.25 -15.84
N LYS A 237 -8.28 -34.74 -14.85
CA LYS A 237 -8.34 -36.14 -14.39
C LYS A 237 -9.73 -36.52 -13.88
N ALA A 238 -10.44 -35.58 -13.27
CA ALA A 238 -11.82 -35.77 -12.82
C ALA A 238 -12.85 -35.73 -13.97
N GLY A 239 -12.43 -35.43 -15.20
CA GLY A 239 -13.31 -35.30 -16.36
C GLY A 239 -14.15 -34.03 -16.35
N THR A 240 -13.83 -33.05 -15.50
CA THR A 240 -14.53 -31.76 -15.46
C THR A 240 -14.24 -30.92 -16.69
N TYR A 241 -12.99 -30.97 -17.17
CA TYR A 241 -12.53 -30.27 -18.37
C TYR A 241 -11.73 -31.20 -19.28
N SER A 242 -11.74 -30.91 -20.58
CA SER A 242 -11.12 -31.75 -21.61
C SER A 242 -9.62 -31.56 -21.73
N SER A 243 -9.09 -30.42 -21.29
CA SER A 243 -7.68 -30.06 -21.42
C SER A 243 -7.22 -29.17 -20.27
N ILE A 244 -5.90 -29.09 -20.07
CA ILE A 244 -5.28 -28.20 -19.07
C ILE A 244 -5.59 -26.74 -19.37
N GLY A 245 -5.55 -26.34 -20.64
CA GLY A 245 -5.89 -24.97 -21.04
C GLY A 245 -7.32 -24.58 -20.68
N GLU A 246 -8.28 -25.49 -20.91
CA GLU A 246 -9.67 -25.29 -20.51
C GLU A 246 -9.84 -25.19 -18.99
N ALA A 247 -9.15 -26.05 -18.25
CA ALA A 247 -9.19 -26.06 -16.79
C ALA A 247 -8.61 -24.77 -16.19
N LEU A 248 -7.47 -24.31 -16.71
CA LEU A 248 -6.86 -23.03 -16.31
C LEU A 248 -7.75 -21.83 -16.67
N PHE A 249 -8.36 -21.85 -17.86
CA PHE A 249 -9.28 -20.80 -18.30
C PHE A 249 -10.48 -20.65 -17.35
N ASN A 250 -10.98 -21.76 -16.79
CA ASN A 250 -12.14 -21.82 -15.90
C ASN A 250 -11.80 -22.08 -14.42
N LEU A 251 -10.56 -21.84 -14.00
CA LEU A 251 -10.07 -22.24 -12.69
C LEU A 251 -10.78 -21.50 -11.53
N ASP A 252 -11.30 -22.24 -10.55
CA ASP A 252 -12.01 -21.66 -9.40
C ASP A 252 -11.09 -21.20 -8.25
N LEU A 253 -9.81 -21.58 -8.28
CA LEU A 253 -8.83 -21.29 -7.23
C LEU A 253 -8.73 -19.76 -6.94
N GLY A 254 -8.71 -19.40 -5.65
CA GLY A 254 -8.69 -18.01 -5.20
C GLY A 254 -9.93 -17.21 -5.61
N SER A 255 -11.11 -17.86 -5.62
CA SER A 255 -12.36 -17.31 -6.16
C SER A 255 -12.21 -16.83 -7.62
N GLY A 256 -11.49 -17.64 -8.40
CA GLY A 256 -11.19 -17.39 -9.81
C GLY A 256 -10.16 -16.31 -10.08
N ASN A 257 -9.35 -15.91 -9.10
CA ASN A 257 -8.33 -14.87 -9.27
C ASN A 257 -7.38 -15.14 -10.46
N TYR A 258 -7.20 -16.41 -10.85
CA TYR A 258 -6.37 -16.86 -11.98
C TYR A 258 -7.15 -17.17 -13.27
N SER A 259 -8.48 -17.13 -13.22
CA SER A 259 -9.36 -17.58 -14.31
C SER A 259 -9.71 -16.46 -15.28
N CYS A 260 -9.59 -16.77 -16.57
CA CYS A 260 -9.98 -15.90 -17.67
C CYS A 260 -11.50 -15.81 -17.80
N ALA A 261 -12.21 -16.91 -17.49
CA ALA A 261 -13.66 -17.01 -17.59
C ALA A 261 -14.39 -15.98 -16.72
N ARG A 262 -13.78 -15.48 -15.64
CA ARG A 262 -14.35 -14.39 -14.83
C ARG A 262 -14.73 -13.16 -15.63
N CYS A 263 -13.94 -12.83 -16.64
CA CYS A 263 -14.17 -11.69 -17.51
C CYS A 263 -14.79 -12.11 -18.84
N HIS A 264 -14.42 -13.29 -19.35
CA HIS A 264 -14.76 -13.73 -20.71
C HIS A 264 -15.92 -14.73 -20.80
N THR A 265 -16.52 -15.13 -19.67
CA THR A 265 -17.68 -16.02 -19.63
C THR A 265 -18.75 -15.41 -18.75
N LYS A 266 -19.88 -15.04 -19.36
CA LYS A 266 -21.02 -14.53 -18.60
C LYS A 266 -21.50 -15.59 -17.60
N GLY A 267 -21.81 -15.15 -16.39
CA GLY A 267 -22.31 -16.01 -15.33
C GLY A 267 -21.31 -16.91 -14.60
N TRP A 268 -20.06 -16.96 -15.07
CA TRP A 268 -19.02 -17.74 -14.41
C TRP A 268 -18.81 -17.30 -12.95
N SER A 269 -18.79 -15.99 -12.69
CA SER A 269 -18.53 -15.44 -11.36
C SER A 269 -19.61 -15.76 -10.32
N TYR A 270 -20.75 -16.33 -10.72
CA TYR A 270 -21.81 -16.73 -9.79
C TYR A 270 -22.32 -18.16 -10.03
N GLY A 271 -21.50 -19.00 -10.66
CA GLY A 271 -21.77 -20.44 -10.79
C GLY A 271 -22.78 -20.82 -11.88
N GLU A 272 -23.15 -19.88 -12.76
CA GLU A 272 -24.08 -20.12 -13.87
C GLU A 272 -23.41 -19.73 -15.19
N PRO A 273 -22.25 -20.34 -15.54
CA PRO A 273 -21.55 -19.99 -16.76
C PRO A 273 -22.42 -20.27 -17.99
N GLU A 274 -22.50 -19.27 -18.88
CA GLU A 274 -23.06 -19.43 -20.23
C GLU A 274 -21.98 -20.02 -21.16
N ILE A 275 -21.93 -19.58 -22.42
CA ILE A 275 -20.92 -20.04 -23.38
C ILE A 275 -19.53 -19.66 -22.87
N THR A 276 -18.67 -20.64 -22.64
CA THR A 276 -17.27 -20.43 -22.26
C THR A 276 -16.56 -19.57 -23.29
N GLY A 277 -15.96 -18.46 -22.85
CA GLY A 277 -15.32 -17.49 -23.75
C GLY A 277 -16.29 -16.61 -24.54
N GLY A 278 -17.61 -16.75 -24.36
CA GLY A 278 -18.64 -16.02 -25.09
C GLY A 278 -18.70 -14.50 -24.85
N GLY A 279 -17.88 -13.99 -23.94
CA GLY A 279 -17.79 -12.58 -23.57
C GLY A 279 -18.69 -12.21 -22.38
N ALA A 280 -18.27 -11.21 -21.62
CA ALA A 280 -19.04 -10.57 -20.56
C ALA A 280 -18.48 -9.18 -20.28
N LEU A 281 -17.56 -9.07 -19.32
CA LEU A 281 -16.79 -7.85 -19.07
C LEU A 281 -15.68 -7.69 -20.13
N GLY A 282 -15.07 -8.81 -20.52
CA GLY A 282 -14.12 -8.92 -21.61
C GLY A 282 -14.81 -9.33 -22.92
N PRO A 283 -14.14 -9.14 -24.07
CA PRO A 283 -14.68 -9.48 -25.39
C PRO A 283 -14.95 -10.98 -25.55
N ASN A 284 -15.78 -11.31 -26.53
CA ASN A 284 -15.99 -12.67 -26.98
C ASN A 284 -14.70 -13.22 -27.64
N LEU A 285 -14.30 -14.41 -27.20
CA LEU A 285 -13.10 -15.14 -27.62
C LEU A 285 -13.41 -16.29 -28.59
N THR A 286 -14.68 -16.65 -28.80
CA THR A 286 -15.10 -17.80 -29.61
C THR A 286 -15.14 -17.51 -31.11
N GLY A 287 -15.35 -18.57 -31.91
CA GLY A 287 -15.55 -18.46 -33.35
C GLY A 287 -14.31 -17.93 -34.08
N GLY A 288 -13.12 -18.30 -33.60
CA GLY A 288 -11.84 -17.84 -34.15
C GLY A 288 -11.57 -16.34 -33.98
N SER A 289 -12.30 -15.66 -33.08
CA SER A 289 -12.11 -14.23 -32.77
C SER A 289 -10.67 -13.94 -32.35
N THR A 290 -10.12 -14.78 -31.48
CA THR A 290 -8.74 -14.64 -30.98
C THR A 290 -7.69 -14.87 -32.06
N VAL A 291 -7.90 -15.81 -32.98
CA VAL A 291 -6.98 -16.04 -34.11
C VAL A 291 -6.97 -14.88 -35.09
N ARG A 292 -8.13 -14.26 -35.35
CA ARG A 292 -8.20 -13.04 -36.19
C ARG A 292 -7.52 -11.85 -35.51
N GLN A 293 -7.70 -11.70 -34.21
CA GLN A 293 -7.11 -10.60 -33.46
C GLN A 293 -5.60 -10.78 -33.27
N PHE A 294 -5.14 -12.02 -33.07
CA PHE A 294 -3.74 -12.40 -32.91
C PHE A 294 -3.38 -13.53 -33.87
N PRO A 295 -3.04 -13.22 -35.13
CA PRO A 295 -2.61 -14.26 -36.08
C PRO A 295 -1.39 -15.02 -35.56
N GLN A 296 -0.43 -14.30 -34.99
CA GLN A 296 0.76 -14.85 -34.34
C GLN A 296 0.49 -15.22 -32.89
N ARG A 297 0.80 -16.46 -32.52
CA ARG A 297 0.63 -16.97 -31.16
C ARG A 297 1.44 -16.16 -30.15
N ASP A 298 2.68 -15.82 -30.47
CA ASP A 298 3.57 -15.10 -29.55
C ASP A 298 3.07 -13.68 -29.25
N ALA A 299 2.42 -13.02 -30.21
CA ALA A 299 1.79 -11.72 -29.97
C ALA A 299 0.65 -11.82 -28.93
N MET A 300 -0.06 -12.96 -28.88
CA MET A 300 -1.07 -13.21 -27.85
C MET A 300 -0.43 -13.52 -26.49
N ILE A 301 0.70 -14.22 -26.46
CA ILE A 301 1.48 -14.46 -25.24
C ILE A 301 1.90 -13.13 -24.62
N GLU A 302 2.54 -12.26 -25.40
CA GLU A 302 3.00 -10.95 -24.91
C GLU A 302 1.85 -10.10 -24.41
N PHE A 303 0.70 -10.13 -25.09
CA PHE A 303 -0.50 -9.42 -24.63
C PHE A 303 -1.06 -9.98 -23.32
N ILE A 304 -1.11 -11.30 -23.12
CA ILE A 304 -1.58 -11.88 -21.85
C ILE A 304 -0.56 -11.64 -20.73
N LYS A 305 0.74 -11.64 -21.04
CA LYS A 305 1.80 -11.36 -20.07
C LYS A 305 1.76 -9.90 -19.62
N GLY A 306 1.59 -8.96 -20.54
CA GLY A 306 1.60 -7.52 -20.26
C GLY A 306 0.24 -6.90 -19.91
N GLY A 307 -0.86 -7.56 -20.25
CA GLY A 307 -2.21 -6.98 -20.13
C GLY A 307 -2.51 -5.94 -21.21
N SER A 308 -3.69 -5.32 -21.12
CA SER A 308 -4.08 -4.23 -22.00
C SER A 308 -3.74 -2.89 -21.37
N GLU A 309 -3.19 -1.96 -22.15
CA GLU A 309 -2.96 -0.58 -21.71
C GLU A 309 -3.91 0.39 -22.42
N PHE A 310 -4.43 1.38 -21.69
CA PHE A 310 -5.41 2.32 -22.23
C PHE A 310 -4.86 3.07 -23.46
N GLY A 311 -5.57 2.97 -24.57
CA GLY A 311 -5.23 3.67 -25.81
C GLY A 311 -4.13 3.02 -26.65
N LYS A 312 -3.38 2.04 -26.12
CA LYS A 312 -2.31 1.35 -26.86
C LYS A 312 -2.88 0.28 -27.80
N LYS A 313 -2.23 0.12 -28.96
CA LYS A 313 -2.57 -0.94 -29.92
C LYS A 313 -2.17 -2.31 -29.36
N TYR A 314 -3.01 -3.31 -29.59
CA TYR A 314 -2.66 -4.73 -29.45
C TYR A 314 -3.26 -5.56 -30.60
N GLY A 315 -2.60 -6.68 -30.94
CA GLY A 315 -3.02 -7.51 -32.07
C GLY A 315 -3.12 -6.72 -33.39
N GLU A 316 -4.00 -7.16 -34.28
CA GLU A 316 -4.21 -6.51 -35.59
C GLU A 316 -4.89 -5.13 -35.48
N GLN A 317 -6.05 -5.08 -34.80
CA GLN A 317 -6.92 -3.89 -34.74
C GLN A 317 -7.48 -3.61 -33.33
N GLY A 318 -6.80 -4.10 -32.29
CA GLY A 318 -7.24 -3.92 -30.91
C GLY A 318 -6.71 -2.61 -30.33
N GLN A 319 -7.55 -1.92 -29.58
CA GLN A 319 -7.12 -0.81 -28.73
C GLN A 319 -7.39 -1.17 -27.27
N GLY A 320 -6.35 -1.12 -26.45
CA GLY A 320 -6.40 -1.50 -25.06
C GLY A 320 -7.27 -0.55 -24.24
N SER A 321 -8.01 -1.12 -23.30
CA SER A 321 -8.90 -0.37 -22.40
C SER A 321 -8.27 -0.11 -21.03
N GLY A 322 -7.10 -0.71 -20.73
CA GLY A 322 -6.54 -0.73 -19.38
C GLY A 322 -7.22 -1.74 -18.44
N ARG A 323 -8.22 -2.50 -18.92
CA ARG A 323 -9.05 -3.34 -18.03
C ARG A 323 -8.64 -4.80 -18.01
N MET A 324 -7.98 -5.29 -19.05
CA MET A 324 -7.44 -6.65 -19.07
C MET A 324 -6.11 -6.68 -18.32
N PRO A 325 -6.05 -7.32 -17.13
CA PRO A 325 -4.81 -7.35 -16.34
C PRO A 325 -3.70 -8.15 -17.01
N ALA A 326 -2.48 -7.87 -16.56
CA ALA A 326 -1.31 -8.70 -16.82
C ALA A 326 -1.39 -10.03 -16.05
N PHE A 327 -1.01 -11.14 -16.69
CA PHE A 327 -0.85 -12.45 -16.03
C PHE A 327 0.59 -12.95 -16.04
N GLY A 328 1.51 -12.21 -16.63
CA GLY A 328 2.90 -12.64 -16.81
C GLY A 328 3.63 -12.88 -15.49
N LEU A 329 3.29 -12.16 -14.42
CA LEU A 329 3.88 -12.36 -13.09
C LEU A 329 3.13 -13.42 -12.25
N MET A 330 1.96 -13.86 -12.70
CA MET A 330 1.08 -14.77 -11.96
C MET A 330 1.21 -16.21 -12.42
N LEU A 331 1.17 -16.42 -13.73
CA LEU A 331 1.14 -17.73 -14.37
C LEU A 331 2.50 -18.02 -15.02
N SER A 332 2.89 -19.30 -15.05
CA SER A 332 4.06 -19.74 -15.81
C SER A 332 3.84 -19.61 -17.31
N ASP A 333 4.92 -19.60 -18.09
CA ASP A 333 4.83 -19.52 -19.55
C ASP A 333 4.09 -20.74 -20.14
N ASP A 334 4.26 -21.92 -19.55
CA ASP A 334 3.53 -23.14 -19.95
C ASP A 334 2.03 -23.03 -19.66
N GLN A 335 1.64 -22.47 -18.51
CA GLN A 335 0.24 -22.23 -18.15
C GLN A 335 -0.41 -21.23 -19.11
N ILE A 336 0.28 -20.13 -19.42
CA ILE A 336 -0.17 -19.14 -20.40
C ILE A 336 -0.30 -19.78 -21.78
N GLY A 337 0.70 -20.59 -22.18
CA GLY A 337 0.68 -21.34 -23.44
C GLY A 337 -0.54 -22.26 -23.56
N ALA A 338 -0.82 -23.05 -22.52
CA ALA A 338 -1.97 -23.95 -22.49
C ALA A 338 -3.31 -23.20 -22.60
N ILE A 339 -3.47 -22.09 -21.89
CA ILE A 339 -4.65 -21.23 -21.99
C ILE A 339 -4.81 -20.70 -23.42
N ILE A 340 -3.73 -20.22 -24.04
CA ILE A 340 -3.76 -19.69 -25.40
C ILE A 340 -4.16 -20.77 -26.40
N ASP A 341 -3.59 -21.97 -26.28
CA ASP A 341 -3.90 -23.07 -27.20
C ASP A 341 -5.38 -23.48 -27.09
N TYR A 342 -5.95 -23.47 -25.88
CA TYR A 342 -7.39 -23.65 -25.69
C TYR A 342 -8.21 -22.52 -26.31
N VAL A 343 -7.90 -21.26 -25.99
CA VAL A 343 -8.66 -20.09 -26.43
C VAL A 343 -8.61 -19.89 -27.95
N ARG A 344 -7.51 -20.27 -28.61
CA ARG A 344 -7.39 -20.24 -30.08
C ARG A 344 -8.23 -21.33 -30.75
N GLY A 345 -8.63 -22.36 -30.00
CA GLY A 345 -9.51 -23.44 -30.45
C GLY A 345 -11.00 -23.19 -30.27
N LEU A 346 -11.40 -22.07 -29.63
CA LEU A 346 -12.80 -21.68 -29.40
C LEU A 346 -13.47 -21.03 -30.64
#